data_AF-A0A4Y2G0E8-F1
#
_entry.id   AF-A0A4Y2G0E8-F1
#
_cell.length_a   1.000
_cell.length_b   1.000
_cell.length_c   1.000
_cell.angle_alpha   90.00
_cell.angle_beta   90.00
_cell.angle_gamma   90.00
#
_symmetry.space_group_name_H-M   'P 1'
#
loop_
_entity.id
_entity.type
_entity.pdbx_description
1 polymer ?
#
loop_
_entity_poly.entity_id
_entity_poly.type
_entity_poly.pdbx_seq_one_letter_code
_entity_poly.pdbx_strand_id
1 'polypeptide(L)'
;MTKLSPVITVFQAEILALKEAIEWSNTANEEVNIWSDSESSLQALKLFYVKSKIIQEAQMVLLGNARINFDWVKAHIGIKGNEIADTLAKEATMDGIPASLPLPKSFLKKQLLQLSLSRWQAEWDNCETGRSVCSIVPKISNKHLHWSRECTQFATGHGPFPSYLKRFVSIQQTAADVEK
;
A
#
# COMPACT_ATOMS: atom_id res chain seq x y z
N MET A 1 10.54 21.49 -14.23
CA MET A 1 10.25 20.08 -13.87
C MET A 1 8.98 20.01 -13.04
N THR A 2 8.24 18.92 -13.21
CA THR A 2 6.99 18.67 -12.50
C THR A 2 7.25 18.24 -11.06
N LYS A 3 6.64 18.91 -10.08
CA LYS A 3 6.67 18.54 -8.68
C LYS A 3 5.55 17.55 -8.38
N LEU A 4 5.95 16.36 -7.96
CA LEU A 4 5.03 15.29 -7.60
C LEU A 4 4.61 15.40 -6.14
N SER A 5 3.37 15.00 -5.86
CA SER A 5 2.89 14.88 -4.48
C SER A 5 3.75 13.86 -3.70
N PRO A 6 4.06 14.09 -2.41
CA PRO A 6 4.84 13.15 -1.59
C PRO A 6 4.14 11.80 -1.39
N VAL A 7 2.87 11.70 -1.79
CA VAL A 7 2.08 10.48 -1.75
C VAL A 7 2.37 9.53 -2.92
N ILE A 8 2.95 10.06 -4.01
CA ILE A 8 3.28 9.29 -5.20
C ILE A 8 4.40 8.31 -4.89
N THR A 9 4.28 7.10 -5.42
CA THR A 9 5.33 6.08 -5.27
C THR A 9 6.51 6.37 -6.17
N VAL A 10 7.73 5.99 -5.75
CA VAL A 10 8.93 6.08 -6.60
C VAL A 10 8.68 5.48 -7.97
N PHE A 11 8.10 4.27 -8.02
CA PHE A 11 7.73 3.62 -9.28
C PHE A 11 6.84 4.46 -10.21
N GLN A 12 5.84 5.17 -9.68
CA GLN A 12 5.01 6.07 -10.48
C GLN A 12 5.77 7.29 -10.98
N ALA A 13 6.68 7.85 -10.15
CA ALA A 13 7.55 8.95 -10.55
C ALA A 13 8.48 8.54 -11.70
N GLU A 14 9.10 7.36 -11.60
CA GLU A 14 9.97 6.80 -12.63
C GLU A 14 9.23 6.57 -13.95
N ILE A 15 8.02 5.99 -13.91
CA ILE A 15 7.21 5.81 -15.13
C ILE A 15 6.84 7.15 -15.75
N LEU A 16 6.55 8.18 -14.95
CA LEU A 16 6.26 9.51 -15.47
C LEU A 16 7.50 10.12 -16.14
N ALA A 17 8.67 10.03 -15.51
CA ALA A 17 9.92 10.51 -16.07
C ALA A 17 10.23 9.84 -17.42
N LEU A 18 10.03 8.51 -17.50
CA LEU A 18 10.15 7.77 -18.75
C LEU A 18 9.12 8.22 -19.80
N LYS A 19 7.86 8.44 -19.41
CA LYS A 19 6.83 8.95 -20.33
C LYS A 19 7.24 10.29 -20.95
N GLU A 20 7.69 11.23 -20.14
CA GLU A 20 8.17 12.55 -20.60
C GLU A 20 9.38 12.41 -21.53
N ALA A 21 10.32 11.50 -21.22
CA ALA A 21 11.48 11.23 -22.08
C ALA A 21 11.06 10.62 -23.44
N ILE A 22 10.06 9.75 -23.46
CA ILE A 22 9.49 9.18 -24.70
C ILE A 22 8.80 10.27 -25.51
N GLU A 23 7.98 11.11 -24.88
CA GLU A 23 7.29 12.22 -25.54
C GLU A 23 8.30 13.20 -26.16
N TRP A 24 9.37 13.54 -25.44
CA TRP A 24 10.45 14.36 -25.97
C TRP A 24 11.15 13.68 -27.15
N SER A 25 11.46 12.39 -27.05
CA SER A 25 12.11 11.62 -28.13
C SER A 25 11.29 11.60 -29.42
N ASN A 26 9.95 11.58 -29.29
CA ASN A 26 9.04 11.65 -30.43
C ASN A 26 9.11 13.00 -31.16
N THR A 27 9.47 14.09 -30.46
CA THR A 27 9.66 15.41 -31.08
C THR A 27 11.02 15.57 -31.74
N ALA A 28 12.04 14.86 -31.25
CA ALA A 28 13.39 14.91 -31.82
C ALA A 28 13.48 14.24 -33.21
N ASN A 29 12.64 13.23 -33.48
CA ASN A 29 12.62 12.46 -34.74
C ASN A 29 13.96 11.78 -35.11
N GLU A 30 14.81 11.53 -34.12
CA GLU A 30 16.10 10.84 -34.23
C GLU A 30 16.06 9.50 -33.50
N GLU A 31 17.12 8.69 -33.66
CA GLU A 31 17.32 7.51 -32.82
C GLU A 31 17.78 7.94 -31.43
N VAL A 32 17.03 7.53 -30.40
CA VAL A 32 17.26 7.96 -29.02
C VAL A 32 17.42 6.76 -28.11
N ASN A 33 18.51 6.75 -27.33
CA ASN A 33 18.75 5.76 -26.29
C ASN A 33 18.39 6.37 -24.92
N ILE A 34 17.35 5.84 -24.28
CA ILE A 34 16.92 6.25 -22.94
C ILE A 34 17.51 5.27 -21.92
N TRP A 35 18.29 5.80 -20.98
CA TRP A 35 18.92 5.04 -19.91
C TRP A 35 18.18 5.31 -18.60
N SER A 36 17.78 4.26 -17.88
CA SER A 36 17.10 4.38 -16.59
C SER A 36 17.67 3.38 -15.59
N ASP A 37 17.76 3.79 -14.32
CA ASP A 37 18.17 2.91 -13.23
C ASP A 37 17.01 2.14 -12.58
N SER A 38 15.76 2.49 -12.90
CA SER A 38 14.58 1.74 -12.49
C SER A 38 14.31 0.55 -13.43
N GLU A 39 14.97 -0.58 -13.14
CA GLU A 39 14.73 -1.84 -13.84
C GLU A 39 13.25 -2.22 -13.83
N SER A 40 12.57 -2.01 -12.69
CA SER A 40 11.14 -2.29 -12.54
C SER A 40 10.27 -1.49 -13.52
N SER A 41 10.62 -0.23 -13.77
CA SER A 41 9.88 0.63 -14.72
C SER A 41 10.11 0.19 -16.16
N LEU A 42 11.35 -0.14 -16.52
CA LEU A 42 11.68 -0.67 -17.84
C LEU A 42 11.00 -2.01 -18.12
N GLN A 43 10.98 -2.92 -17.14
CA GLN A 43 10.25 -4.18 -17.24
C GLN A 43 8.74 -3.92 -17.42
N ALA A 44 8.18 -2.98 -16.67
CA ALA A 44 6.75 -2.67 -16.76
C ALA A 44 6.33 -2.14 -18.14
N LEU A 45 7.18 -1.35 -18.80
CA LEU A 45 6.94 -0.89 -20.18
C LEU A 45 6.95 -2.02 -21.21
N LYS A 46 7.70 -3.11 -20.96
CA LYS A 46 7.77 -4.29 -21.84
C LYS A 46 6.57 -5.23 -21.71
N LEU A 47 5.73 -5.08 -20.69
CA LEU A 47 4.60 -5.99 -20.44
C LEU A 47 3.43 -5.71 -21.40
N PHE A 48 2.92 -6.75 -22.07
CA PHE A 48 1.75 -6.64 -22.95
C PHE A 48 0.45 -6.27 -22.22
N TYR A 49 0.31 -6.67 -20.95
CA TYR A 49 -0.92 -6.42 -20.19
C TYR A 49 -0.59 -5.71 -18.88
N VAL A 50 -0.96 -4.43 -18.80
CA VAL A 50 -0.77 -3.59 -17.61
C VAL A 50 -2.09 -2.92 -17.25
N LYS A 51 -2.51 -2.99 -15.98
CA LYS A 51 -3.75 -2.32 -15.50
C LYS A 51 -3.55 -0.85 -15.13
N SER A 52 -2.31 -0.43 -14.95
CA SER A 52 -1.97 0.92 -14.52
C SER A 52 -2.11 1.90 -15.68
N LYS A 53 -2.99 2.90 -15.54
CA LYS A 53 -3.27 3.91 -16.57
C LYS A 53 -2.00 4.65 -17.02
N ILE A 54 -1.13 5.04 -16.09
CA ILE A 54 0.10 5.78 -16.43
C ILE A 54 1.07 4.95 -17.28
N ILE A 55 1.12 3.63 -17.06
CA ILE A 55 1.97 2.73 -17.86
C ILE A 55 1.34 2.54 -19.25
N GLN A 56 0.02 2.35 -19.32
CA GLN A 56 -0.68 2.26 -20.61
C GLN A 56 -0.47 3.53 -21.43
N GLU A 57 -0.56 4.71 -20.83
CA GLU A 57 -0.29 5.98 -21.50
C GLU A 57 1.16 6.02 -22.02
N ALA A 58 2.16 5.68 -21.20
CA ALA A 58 3.55 5.63 -21.63
C ALA A 58 3.79 4.64 -22.78
N GLN A 59 3.17 3.45 -22.72
CA GLN A 59 3.23 2.44 -23.78
C GLN A 59 2.59 2.92 -25.08
N MET A 60 1.43 3.60 -25.00
CA MET A 60 0.75 4.15 -26.17
C MET A 60 1.60 5.22 -26.88
N VAL A 61 2.28 6.08 -26.11
CA VAL A 61 3.21 7.07 -26.67
C VAL A 61 4.42 6.38 -27.30
N LEU A 62 4.95 5.34 -26.66
CA LEU A 62 6.11 4.58 -27.15
C LEU A 62 5.82 3.87 -28.48
N LEU A 63 4.63 3.30 -28.65
CA LEU A 63 4.22 2.65 -29.90
C LEU A 63 4.25 3.59 -31.12
N GLY A 64 4.21 4.90 -30.89
CA GLY A 64 4.32 5.90 -31.95
C GLY A 64 5.73 6.08 -32.54
N ASN A 65 6.78 5.48 -31.95
CA ASN A 65 8.15 5.70 -32.38
C ASN A 65 9.06 4.47 -32.17
N ALA A 66 9.36 3.79 -33.27
CA ALA A 66 10.22 2.60 -33.29
C ALA A 66 11.73 2.91 -33.14
N ARG A 67 12.13 4.17 -32.97
CA ARG A 67 13.54 4.61 -32.89
C ARG A 67 14.03 4.86 -31.46
N ILE A 68 13.26 4.41 -30.47
CA ILE A 68 13.61 4.56 -29.05
C ILE A 68 14.13 3.23 -28.52
N ASN A 69 15.37 3.22 -28.03
CA ASN A 69 15.93 2.09 -27.30
C ASN A 69 15.95 2.39 -25.81
N PHE A 70 15.75 1.34 -24.99
CA PHE A 70 15.85 1.44 -23.54
C PHE A 70 16.94 0.55 -23.00
N ASP A 71 17.78 1.13 -22.17
CA ASP A 71 18.84 0.42 -21.47
C ASP A 71 18.79 0.68 -19.96
N TRP A 72 19.17 -0.34 -19.19
CA TRP A 72 19.26 -0.22 -17.75
C TRP A 72 20.66 0.21 -17.34
N VAL A 73 20.76 1.16 -16.41
CA VAL A 73 22.00 1.54 -15.76
C VAL A 73 21.93 1.28 -14.26
N LYS A 74 23.09 1.05 -13.65
CA LYS A 74 23.13 0.90 -12.20
C LYS A 74 23.08 2.29 -11.53
N ALA A 75 22.19 2.43 -10.55
CA ALA A 75 22.12 3.63 -9.72
C ALA A 75 23.39 3.81 -8.87
N HIS A 76 23.75 5.07 -8.61
CA HIS A 76 24.73 5.48 -7.59
C HIS A 76 26.13 4.87 -7.73
N ILE A 77 26.59 4.66 -8.96
CA ILE A 77 27.98 4.24 -9.25
C ILE A 77 28.79 5.35 -9.94
N GLY A 78 28.27 6.59 -9.98
CA GLY A 78 28.97 7.72 -10.56
C GLY A 78 28.81 7.88 -12.07
N ILE A 79 27.77 7.29 -12.68
CA ILE A 79 27.41 7.56 -14.08
C ILE A 79 26.88 9.00 -14.15
N LYS A 80 27.69 9.91 -14.68
CA LYS A 80 27.43 11.37 -14.68
C LYS A 80 26.00 11.73 -15.09
N GLY A 81 25.48 11.13 -16.16
CA GLY A 81 24.11 11.38 -16.63
C GLY A 81 23.04 10.95 -15.62
N ASN A 82 23.18 9.77 -15.01
CA ASN A 82 22.25 9.27 -14.00
C ASN A 82 22.28 10.13 -12.74
N GLU A 83 23.48 10.49 -12.25
CA GLU A 83 23.62 11.32 -11.05
C GLU A 83 23.02 12.73 -11.25
N ILE A 84 23.12 13.29 -12.47
CA ILE A 84 22.46 14.55 -12.83
C ILE A 84 20.94 14.37 -12.81
N ALA A 85 20.42 13.31 -13.42
CA ALA A 85 18.98 13.02 -13.43
C ALA A 85 18.43 12.87 -12.01
N ASP A 86 19.12 12.12 -11.14
CA ASP A 86 18.78 11.96 -9.72
C ASP A 86 18.77 13.30 -8.96
N THR A 87 19.75 14.15 -9.22
CA THR A 87 19.85 15.46 -8.59
C THR A 87 18.69 16.35 -9.01
N LEU A 88 18.39 16.40 -10.32
CA LEU A 88 17.26 17.16 -10.85
C LEU A 88 15.92 16.64 -10.33
N ALA A 89 15.75 15.32 -10.21
CA ALA A 89 14.56 14.72 -9.63
C ALA A 89 14.38 15.12 -8.17
N LYS A 90 15.47 15.18 -7.38
CA LYS A 90 15.45 15.67 -5.99
C LYS A 90 15.11 17.16 -5.92
N GLU A 91 15.70 17.99 -6.76
CA GLU A 91 15.40 19.43 -6.83
C GLU A 91 13.94 19.70 -7.19
N ALA A 92 13.37 18.91 -8.12
CA ALA A 92 11.97 19.02 -8.52
C ALA A 92 10.99 18.78 -7.35
N THR A 93 11.39 18.05 -6.30
CA THR A 93 10.56 17.88 -5.09
C THR A 93 10.41 19.16 -4.28
N MET A 94 11.38 20.10 -4.39
CA MET A 94 11.36 21.38 -3.69
C MET A 94 10.72 22.46 -4.56
N ASP A 95 11.23 22.64 -5.78
CA ASP A 95 11.00 23.85 -6.60
C ASP A 95 10.20 23.60 -7.90
N GLY A 96 9.68 22.38 -8.11
CA GLY A 96 8.90 22.08 -9.31
C GLY A 96 7.46 22.61 -9.31
N ILE A 97 6.81 22.54 -10.47
CA ILE A 97 5.40 22.93 -10.66
C ILE A 97 4.49 21.80 -10.16
N PRO A 98 3.59 22.03 -9.18
CA PRO A 98 2.74 20.95 -8.66
C PRO A 98 1.87 20.32 -9.74
N ALA A 99 2.00 19.00 -9.93
CA ALA A 99 1.07 18.23 -10.75
C ALA A 99 0.15 17.36 -9.90
N SER A 100 -1.11 17.30 -10.32
CA SER A 100 -2.09 16.39 -9.76
C SER A 100 -2.06 15.06 -10.51
N LEU A 101 -1.48 14.05 -9.88
CA LEU A 101 -1.56 12.67 -10.35
C LEU A 101 -2.63 11.90 -9.56
N PRO A 102 -3.25 10.87 -10.17
CA PRO A 102 -4.11 9.95 -9.44
C PRO A 102 -3.37 9.34 -8.25
N LEU A 103 -4.00 9.35 -7.09
CA LEU A 103 -3.42 8.77 -5.88
C LEU A 103 -3.18 7.26 -6.07
N PRO A 104 -2.01 6.75 -5.63
CA PRO A 104 -1.74 5.32 -5.71
C PRO A 104 -2.74 4.53 -4.87
N LYS A 105 -3.16 3.38 -5.41
CA LYS A 105 -4.06 2.45 -4.71
C LYS A 105 -3.52 2.02 -3.35
N SER A 106 -2.19 1.88 -3.22
CA SER A 106 -1.52 1.56 -1.95
C SER A 106 -1.76 2.64 -0.89
N PHE A 107 -1.69 3.93 -1.26
CA PHE A 107 -1.98 5.03 -0.36
C PHE A 107 -3.44 4.99 0.10
N LEU A 108 -4.39 4.84 -0.82
CA LEU A 108 -5.82 4.76 -0.50
C LEU A 108 -6.11 3.58 0.43
N LYS A 109 -5.54 2.40 0.15
CA LYS A 109 -5.64 1.22 1.04
C LYS A 109 -5.08 1.49 2.42
N LYS A 110 -3.93 2.17 2.52
CA LYS A 110 -3.31 2.52 3.80
C LYS A 110 -4.21 3.47 4.59
N GLN A 111 -4.75 4.51 3.96
CA GLN A 111 -5.68 5.44 4.62
C GLN A 111 -6.94 4.73 5.11
N LEU A 112 -7.55 3.89 4.26
CA LEU A 112 -8.73 3.12 4.64
C LEU A 112 -8.46 2.18 5.81
N LEU A 113 -7.31 1.50 5.81
CA LEU A 113 -6.90 0.65 6.92
C LEU A 113 -6.71 1.45 8.21
N GLN A 114 -6.08 2.62 8.15
CA GLN A 114 -5.89 3.48 9.34
C GLN A 114 -7.23 3.95 9.89
N LEU A 115 -8.14 4.43 9.04
CA LEU A 115 -9.49 4.83 9.47
C LEU A 115 -10.26 3.67 10.10
N SER A 116 -10.17 2.48 9.50
CA SER A 116 -10.83 1.28 10.00
C SER A 116 -10.28 0.87 11.37
N LEU A 117 -8.96 0.87 11.53
CA LEU A 117 -8.30 0.55 12.81
C LEU A 117 -8.62 1.59 13.89
N SER A 118 -8.63 2.88 13.57
CA SER A 118 -8.97 3.93 14.53
C SER A 118 -10.43 3.80 15.00
N ARG A 119 -11.36 3.53 14.08
CA ARG A 119 -12.76 3.29 14.45
C ARG A 119 -12.91 2.05 15.31
N TRP A 120 -12.27 0.96 14.91
CA TRP A 120 -12.33 -0.30 15.67
C TRP A 120 -11.70 -0.13 17.06
N GLN A 121 -10.59 0.62 17.18
CA GLN A 121 -9.99 0.95 18.47
C GLN A 121 -10.95 1.75 19.36
N ALA A 122 -11.64 2.75 18.81
CA ALA A 122 -12.62 3.52 19.57
C ALA A 122 -13.78 2.65 20.06
N GLU A 123 -14.28 1.73 19.24
CA GLU A 123 -15.30 0.76 19.64
C GLU A 123 -14.76 -0.19 20.72
N TRP A 124 -13.49 -0.60 20.62
CA TRP A 124 -12.82 -1.49 21.57
C TRP A 124 -12.60 -0.84 22.94
N ASP A 125 -12.15 0.40 22.96
CA ASP A 125 -11.90 1.15 24.20
C ASP A 125 -13.20 1.35 25.00
N ASN A 126 -14.30 1.63 24.29
CA ASN A 126 -15.61 1.92 24.86
C ASN A 126 -16.50 0.68 25.05
N CYS A 127 -16.08 -0.50 24.62
CA CYS A 127 -16.90 -1.70 24.77
C CYS A 127 -16.97 -2.13 26.24
N GLU A 128 -18.19 -2.40 26.72
CA GLU A 128 -18.42 -2.95 28.07
C GLU A 128 -18.19 -4.46 28.15
N THR A 129 -18.31 -5.15 27.01
CA THR A 129 -18.11 -6.60 26.92
C THR A 129 -16.68 -6.95 26.51
N GLY A 130 -16.21 -8.17 26.80
CA GLY A 130 -14.89 -8.61 26.35
C GLY A 130 -13.69 -7.94 27.05
N ARG A 131 -13.90 -7.28 28.20
CA ARG A 131 -12.85 -6.53 28.94
C ARG A 131 -11.63 -7.36 29.31
N SER A 132 -11.78 -8.67 29.53
CA SER A 132 -10.66 -9.59 29.77
C SER A 132 -9.75 -9.72 28.55
N VAL A 133 -10.31 -9.67 27.35
CA VAL A 133 -9.53 -9.65 26.10
C VAL A 133 -8.95 -8.25 25.89
N CYS A 134 -9.68 -7.18 26.21
CA CYS A 134 -9.17 -5.81 26.14
C CYS A 134 -7.94 -5.59 27.02
N SER A 135 -7.88 -6.20 28.22
CA SER A 135 -6.72 -6.07 29.10
C SER A 135 -5.47 -6.78 28.55
N ILE A 136 -5.64 -7.84 27.76
CA ILE A 136 -4.55 -8.58 27.11
C ILE A 136 -4.13 -7.90 25.80
N VAL A 137 -5.11 -7.40 25.03
CA VAL A 137 -4.90 -6.74 23.73
C VAL A 137 -5.52 -5.34 23.78
N PRO A 138 -4.87 -4.38 24.44
CA PRO A 138 -5.43 -3.03 24.58
C PRO A 138 -5.39 -2.25 23.27
N LYS A 139 -4.46 -2.57 22.36
CA LYS A 139 -4.30 -1.88 21.09
C LYS A 139 -4.57 -2.83 19.92
N ILE A 140 -5.55 -2.47 19.11
CA ILE A 140 -5.95 -3.19 17.91
C ILE A 140 -4.91 -2.97 16.82
N SER A 141 -4.65 -4.04 16.07
CA SER A 141 -3.80 -4.00 14.89
C SER A 141 -4.30 -4.99 13.84
N ASN A 142 -3.80 -4.85 12.62
CA ASN A 142 -4.06 -5.81 11.54
C ASN A 142 -3.15 -7.06 11.60
N LYS A 143 -2.38 -7.24 12.68
CA LYS A 143 -1.51 -8.40 12.86
C LYS A 143 -2.33 -9.56 13.40
N HIS A 144 -2.12 -10.75 12.84
CA HIS A 144 -2.69 -11.96 13.41
C HIS A 144 -2.05 -12.26 14.77
N LEU A 145 -2.90 -12.47 15.77
CA LEU A 145 -2.50 -13.03 17.05
C LEU A 145 -2.58 -14.55 16.94
N HIS A 146 -1.45 -15.23 17.06
CA HIS A 146 -1.38 -16.69 17.02
C HIS A 146 -1.69 -17.28 18.40
N TRP A 147 -2.95 -17.24 18.81
CA TRP A 147 -3.39 -17.84 20.08
C TRP A 147 -3.72 -19.32 19.90
N SER A 148 -3.24 -20.16 20.83
CA SER A 148 -3.72 -21.54 20.92
C SER A 148 -5.19 -21.56 21.36
N ARG A 149 -5.83 -22.72 21.27
CA ARG A 149 -7.20 -22.90 21.75
C ARG A 149 -7.30 -22.56 23.24
N GLU A 150 -6.34 -23.02 24.03
CA GLU A 150 -6.27 -22.82 25.48
C GLU A 150 -6.10 -21.32 25.80
N CYS A 151 -5.19 -20.63 25.10
CA CYS A 151 -5.00 -19.19 25.26
C CYS A 151 -6.27 -18.41 24.91
N THR A 152 -6.98 -18.81 23.85
CA THR A 152 -8.23 -18.18 23.45
C THR A 152 -9.32 -18.39 24.50
N GLN A 153 -9.47 -19.62 25.00
CA GLN A 153 -10.42 -19.95 26.07
C GLN A 153 -10.12 -19.17 27.35
N PHE A 154 -8.85 -19.09 27.74
CA PHE A 154 -8.41 -18.33 28.90
C PHE A 154 -8.69 -16.82 28.73
N ALA A 155 -8.26 -16.22 27.63
CA ALA A 155 -8.41 -14.79 27.38
C ALA A 155 -9.89 -14.33 27.32
N THR A 156 -10.73 -15.14 26.69
CA THR A 156 -12.17 -14.86 26.55
C THR A 156 -12.96 -15.27 27.80
N GLY A 157 -12.40 -16.12 28.66
CA GLY A 157 -13.12 -16.75 29.76
C GLY A 157 -14.09 -17.85 29.33
N HIS A 158 -14.06 -18.30 28.07
CA HIS A 158 -14.92 -19.34 27.50
C HIS A 158 -14.28 -20.75 27.54
N GLY A 159 -13.72 -21.12 28.70
CA GLY A 159 -13.11 -22.42 28.95
C GLY A 159 -13.91 -23.26 29.96
N PRO A 160 -13.39 -24.42 30.40
CA PRO A 160 -13.98 -25.24 31.46
C PRO A 160 -13.77 -24.59 32.85
N PHE A 161 -14.03 -23.29 32.97
CA PHE A 161 -13.92 -22.53 34.20
C PHE A 161 -15.25 -22.56 34.96
N PRO A 162 -15.25 -22.74 36.29
CA PRO A 162 -16.47 -22.74 37.08
C PRO A 162 -17.36 -21.50 36.86
N SER A 163 -16.75 -20.33 36.68
CA SER A 163 -17.44 -19.06 36.39
C SER A 163 -18.20 -19.08 35.07
N TYR A 164 -17.66 -19.73 34.04
CA TYR A 164 -18.30 -19.85 32.73
C TYR A 164 -19.41 -20.91 32.75
N LEU A 165 -19.12 -22.10 33.32
CA LEU A 165 -20.06 -23.22 33.37
C LEU A 165 -21.32 -22.90 34.19
N LYS A 166 -21.20 -22.10 35.26
CA LYS A 166 -22.35 -21.67 36.10
C LYS A 166 -23.45 -20.98 35.28
N ARG A 167 -23.13 -20.32 34.17
CA ARG A 167 -24.09 -19.61 33.30
C ARG A 167 -25.07 -20.56 32.61
N PHE A 168 -24.68 -21.82 32.39
CA PHE A 168 -25.51 -22.82 31.73
C PHE A 168 -26.31 -23.67 32.71
N VAL A 169 -25.81 -23.84 33.94
CA VAL A 169 -26.49 -24.61 34.99
C VAL A 169 -27.74 -23.90 35.50
N SER A 170 -27.73 -22.57 35.61
CA SER A 170 -28.90 -21.79 36.08
C SER A 170 -30.08 -21.75 35.09
N ILE A 171 -29.83 -22.01 33.80
CA ILE A 171 -30.88 -22.04 32.76
C ILE A 171 -31.71 -23.34 32.84
N GLN A 172 -31.13 -24.43 33.36
CA GLN A 172 -31.86 -25.70 33.54
C GLN A 172 -32.80 -25.69 34.76
N GLN A 173 -32.51 -24.90 35.80
CA GLN A 173 -33.37 -24.78 36.99
C GLN A 173 -34.60 -23.90 36.74
N THR A 174 -34.46 -22.82 35.96
CA THR A 174 -35.60 -21.93 35.63
C THR A 174 -36.62 -22.58 34.69
N ALA A 175 -36.23 -23.56 33.88
CA ALA A 175 -37.16 -24.34 33.06
C ALA A 175 -37.97 -25.37 33.88
N ALA A 176 -37.44 -25.83 35.02
CA ALA A 176 -38.11 -26.80 35.90
C ALA A 176 -39.12 -26.15 36.87
N ASP A 177 -38.99 -24.85 37.13
CA ASP A 177 -39.87 -24.11 38.05
C ASP A 177 -41.12 -23.50 37.37
N VAL A 178 -41.25 -23.58 36.03
CA VAL A 178 -42.44 -23.16 35.28
C VAL A 178 -43.45 -24.31 35.11
N GLU A 179 -43.08 -25.54 35.48
CA GLU A 179 -43.93 -26.75 35.44
C GLU A 179 -44.45 -27.18 36.83
N LYS A 180 -44.45 -26.29 37.83
CA LYS A 180 -45.13 -26.50 39.13
C LYS A 180 -46.17 -25.43 39.41
#